data_AF-A0A355SJC1-F1
#
_entry.id   AF-A0A355SJC1-F1
#
_cell.length_a   1.000
_cell.length_b   1.000
_cell.length_c   1.000
_cell.angle_alpha   90.00
_cell.angle_beta   90.00
_cell.angle_gamma   90.00
#
_symmetry.space_group_name_H-M   'P 1'
#
loop_
_entity.id
_entity.type
_entity.pdbx_description
1 polymer ?
#
loop_
_entity_poly.entity_id
_entity_poly.type
_entity_poly.pdbx_seq_one_letter_code
_entity_poly.pdbx_strand_id
1 'polypeptide(L)'
;MLTDHISSILFCPTETAVKNLNKENITKNVYNTGDVMYDSVLYNVKKAEEKIDFSNSQKALKYCNDIPLEYQFDYTKIESGNYILTTIHRAENTDGIGKLEVIVDALNNIDYPVVFPVHPRIRKNMVEVLNKIKMKKSNISFIEPVGYLEMLVLDKNARKVVTDSGGLQKEAYFLKTPCITLREQTEWLETLNDGWNVLCGIDKRQIISQINSIFDKNKPRGNYFGDGNSSAKIAGIIAKFGL
;
A
#
# COMPACT_ATOMS: atom_id res chain seq x y z
N MET A 1 15.50 -16.30 3.15
CA MET A 1 16.28 -17.55 3.07
C MET A 1 17.77 -17.30 3.22
N LEU A 2 18.55 -16.87 2.21
CA LEU A 2 20.01 -16.74 2.42
C LEU A 2 20.37 -15.70 3.49
N THR A 3 19.70 -14.54 3.47
CA THR A 3 19.93 -13.44 4.43
C THR A 3 19.70 -13.87 5.87
N ASP A 4 18.72 -14.74 6.11
CA ASP A 4 18.34 -15.15 7.46
C ASP A 4 19.40 -16.10 8.04
N HIS A 5 19.92 -17.02 7.23
CA HIS A 5 20.96 -17.97 7.64
C HIS A 5 22.35 -17.36 7.85
N ILE A 6 22.62 -16.17 7.29
CA ILE A 6 23.91 -15.47 7.45
C ILE A 6 23.83 -14.30 8.46
N SER A 7 22.65 -14.02 9.01
CA SER A 7 22.46 -12.92 9.97
C SER A 7 22.87 -13.35 11.38
N SER A 8 23.67 -12.53 12.06
CA SER A 8 24.05 -12.76 13.47
C SER A 8 22.88 -12.53 14.45
N ILE A 9 21.96 -11.64 14.08
CA ILE A 9 20.79 -11.22 14.86
C ILE A 9 19.63 -11.04 13.88
N LEU A 10 18.44 -11.55 14.23
CA LEU A 10 17.24 -11.40 13.43
C LEU A 10 16.14 -10.69 14.23
N PHE A 11 15.68 -9.55 13.70
CA PHE A 11 14.59 -8.76 14.27
C PHE A 11 13.30 -9.02 13.49
N CYS A 12 12.41 -9.80 14.08
CA CYS A 12 11.14 -10.20 13.49
C CYS A 12 10.07 -9.13 13.73
N PRO A 13 9.29 -8.76 12.69
CA PRO A 13 8.21 -7.79 12.82
C PRO A 13 6.96 -8.37 13.48
N THR A 14 6.78 -9.70 13.42
CA THR A 14 5.60 -10.40 13.95
C THR A 14 5.96 -11.79 14.50
N GLU A 15 5.04 -12.37 15.27
CA GLU A 15 5.12 -13.77 15.73
C GLU A 15 5.12 -14.77 14.56
N THR A 16 4.47 -14.45 13.45
CA THR A 16 4.50 -15.29 12.24
C THR A 16 5.91 -15.39 11.69
N ALA A 17 6.64 -14.27 11.63
CA ALA A 17 8.03 -14.27 11.18
C ALA A 17 8.94 -15.10 12.10
N VAL A 18 8.74 -15.04 13.42
CA VAL A 18 9.46 -15.90 14.38
C VAL A 18 9.17 -17.39 14.11
N LYS A 19 7.90 -17.74 13.91
CA LYS A 19 7.50 -19.12 13.61
C LYS A 19 8.07 -19.62 12.28
N ASN A 20 8.19 -18.75 11.28
CA ASN A 20 8.80 -19.09 9.99
C ASN A 20 10.29 -19.41 10.16
N LEU A 21 11.04 -18.57 10.88
CA LEU A 21 12.45 -18.84 11.19
C LEU A 21 12.62 -20.14 11.98
N ASN A 22 11.74 -20.41 12.95
CA ASN A 22 11.78 -21.65 13.70
C ASN A 22 11.58 -22.90 12.81
N LYS A 23 10.71 -22.83 11.79
CA LYS A 23 10.54 -23.91 10.79
C LYS A 23 11.77 -24.11 9.92
N GLU A 24 12.57 -23.06 9.73
CA GLU A 24 13.86 -23.09 9.04
C GLU A 24 15.04 -23.47 9.97
N ASN A 25 14.76 -23.90 11.20
CA ASN A 25 15.74 -24.22 12.26
C ASN A 25 16.61 -23.03 12.72
N ILE A 26 16.15 -21.80 12.49
CA ILE A 26 16.77 -20.58 13.01
C ILE A 26 16.06 -20.19 14.30
N THR A 27 16.68 -20.50 15.43
CA THR A 27 16.09 -20.30 16.77
C THR A 27 16.94 -19.44 17.70
N LYS A 28 18.19 -19.16 17.33
CA LYS A 28 19.13 -18.35 18.13
C LYS A 28 19.10 -16.91 17.65
N ASN A 29 19.19 -15.97 18.59
CA ASN A 29 19.25 -14.53 18.33
C ASN A 29 18.07 -14.02 17.47
N VAL A 30 16.91 -14.66 17.61
CA VAL A 30 15.66 -14.24 16.99
C VAL A 30 14.85 -13.46 18.01
N TYR A 31 14.49 -12.22 17.68
CA TYR A 31 13.77 -11.33 18.56
C TYR A 31 12.52 -10.80 17.86
N ASN A 32 11.34 -11.00 18.45
CA ASN A 32 10.15 -10.27 18.02
C ASN A 32 10.20 -8.85 18.59
N THR A 33 10.51 -7.88 17.73
CA THR A 33 10.63 -6.47 18.13
C THR A 33 9.40 -5.65 17.82
N GLY A 34 8.47 -6.19 17.04
CA GLY A 34 7.53 -5.38 16.28
C GLY A 34 8.17 -4.79 15.02
N ASP A 35 7.36 -4.10 14.24
CA ASP A 35 7.74 -3.57 12.94
C ASP A 35 8.17 -2.11 13.04
N VAL A 36 9.42 -1.82 12.65
CA VAL A 36 9.95 -0.44 12.62
C VAL A 36 9.17 0.47 11.67
N MET A 37 8.48 -0.09 10.69
CA MET A 37 7.59 0.67 9.82
C MET A 37 6.39 1.23 10.59
N TYR A 38 5.93 0.53 11.63
CA TYR A 38 4.85 1.03 12.47
C TYR A 38 5.30 2.26 13.27
N ASP A 39 6.51 2.23 13.85
CA ASP A 39 7.14 3.39 14.49
C ASP A 39 7.16 4.59 13.52
N SER A 40 7.64 4.36 12.28
CA SER A 40 7.72 5.39 11.24
C SER A 40 6.37 5.98 10.89
N VAL A 41 5.34 5.14 10.69
CA VAL A 41 3.98 5.61 10.35
C VAL A 41 3.40 6.43 11.51
N LEU A 42 3.48 5.94 12.75
CA LEU A 42 2.96 6.67 13.90
C LEU A 42 3.61 8.05 14.07
N TYR A 43 4.91 8.14 13.82
CA TYR A 43 5.66 9.39 13.87
C TYR A 43 5.29 10.35 12.73
N ASN A 44 5.26 9.85 11.49
CA ASN A 44 5.08 10.68 10.31
C ASN A 44 3.62 11.09 10.08
N VAL A 45 2.64 10.30 10.52
CA VAL A 45 1.22 10.69 10.44
C VAL A 45 0.95 11.92 11.31
N LYS A 46 1.48 11.95 12.54
CA LYS A 46 1.34 13.13 13.42
C LYS A 46 1.94 14.38 12.77
N LYS A 47 3.14 14.25 12.21
CA LYS A 47 3.78 15.35 11.46
C LYS A 47 2.99 15.79 10.23
N ALA A 48 2.40 14.84 9.52
CA ALA A 48 1.58 15.13 8.36
C ALA A 48 0.34 15.92 8.77
N GLU A 49 -0.35 15.52 9.85
CA GLU A 49 -1.52 16.23 10.38
C GLU A 49 -1.22 17.66 10.84
N GLU A 50 -0.02 17.91 11.39
CA GLU A 50 0.41 19.26 11.79
C GLU A 50 0.71 20.19 10.60
N LYS A 51 1.05 19.64 9.44
CA LYS A 51 1.61 20.40 8.31
C LYS A 51 0.74 20.41 7.06
N ILE A 52 -0.04 19.34 6.85
CA ILE A 52 -0.74 19.04 5.61
C ILE A 52 -2.12 18.50 5.97
N ASP A 53 -3.11 19.39 6.00
CA ASP A 53 -4.50 18.94 5.95
C ASP A 53 -4.81 18.29 4.58
N PHE A 54 -5.92 17.56 4.50
CA PHE A 54 -6.31 16.88 3.26
C PHE A 54 -6.45 17.84 2.07
N SER A 55 -6.98 19.04 2.28
CA SER A 55 -7.12 20.07 1.24
C SER A 55 -5.76 20.53 0.70
N ASN A 56 -4.76 20.68 1.56
CA ASN A 56 -3.40 21.05 1.19
C ASN A 56 -2.65 19.88 0.52
N SER A 57 -2.90 18.63 0.94
CA SER A 57 -2.34 17.46 0.25
C SER A 57 -2.81 17.39 -1.21
N GLN A 58 -4.09 17.73 -1.45
CA GLN A 58 -4.69 17.77 -2.79
C GLN A 58 -4.07 18.86 -3.66
N LYS A 59 -3.70 20.01 -3.08
CA LYS A 59 -3.02 21.10 -3.80
C LYS A 59 -1.58 20.76 -4.21
N ALA A 60 -0.92 19.88 -3.45
CA ALA A 60 0.43 19.43 -3.76
C ALA A 60 0.48 18.40 -4.90
N LEU A 61 -0.66 17.78 -5.25
CA LEU A 61 -0.75 16.83 -6.34
C LEU A 61 -0.47 17.51 -7.68
N LYS A 62 0.14 16.75 -8.58
CA LYS A 62 0.42 17.16 -9.95
C LYS A 62 0.00 16.04 -10.87
N TYR A 63 -0.68 16.35 -11.96
CA TYR A 63 -0.95 15.35 -12.99
C TYR A 63 0.36 14.77 -13.53
N CYS A 64 0.34 13.46 -13.82
CA CYS A 64 1.48 12.81 -14.46
C CYS A 64 1.64 13.37 -15.88
N ASN A 65 2.81 13.94 -16.17
CA ASN A 65 3.05 14.65 -17.43
C ASN A 65 3.01 13.74 -18.67
N ASP A 66 3.26 12.44 -18.48
CA ASP A 66 3.24 11.45 -19.55
C ASP A 66 1.82 11.03 -19.95
N ILE A 67 0.81 11.38 -19.14
CA ILE A 67 -0.59 10.99 -19.37
C ILE A 67 -1.39 12.19 -19.88
N PRO A 68 -1.98 12.11 -21.10
CA PRO A 68 -2.82 13.16 -21.65
C PRO A 68 -3.93 13.62 -20.70
N LEU A 69 -4.18 14.94 -20.64
CA LEU A 69 -5.19 15.53 -19.74
C LEU A 69 -6.62 15.04 -20.02
N GLU A 70 -6.92 14.63 -21.25
CA GLU A 70 -8.23 14.03 -21.61
C GLU A 70 -8.54 12.73 -20.86
N TYR A 71 -7.52 12.05 -20.35
CA TYR A 71 -7.63 10.84 -19.54
C TYR A 71 -7.67 11.14 -18.04
N GLN A 72 -7.60 12.40 -17.62
CA GLN A 72 -7.51 12.77 -16.20
C GLN A 72 -8.87 13.08 -15.61
N PHE A 73 -9.20 12.45 -14.49
CA PHE A 73 -10.22 12.96 -13.58
C PHE A 73 -9.65 14.15 -12.80
N ASP A 74 -10.48 15.15 -12.56
CA ASP A 74 -10.12 16.32 -11.78
C ASP A 74 -9.91 15.95 -10.30
N TYR A 75 -8.65 15.79 -9.89
CA TYR A 75 -8.36 15.38 -8.52
C TYR A 75 -8.81 16.42 -7.49
N THR A 76 -9.14 17.67 -7.88
CA THR A 76 -9.67 18.67 -6.93
C THR A 76 -11.09 18.35 -6.45
N LYS A 77 -11.75 17.38 -7.10
CA LYS A 77 -13.10 16.90 -6.75
C LYS A 77 -13.10 15.67 -5.85
N ILE A 78 -11.93 15.13 -5.48
CA ILE A 78 -11.89 14.03 -4.52
C ILE A 78 -12.20 14.56 -3.12
N GLU A 79 -12.91 13.76 -2.34
CA GLU A 79 -13.28 14.06 -0.95
C GLU A 79 -12.73 12.99 -0.03
N SER A 80 -12.35 13.38 1.20
CA SER A 80 -11.90 12.42 2.20
C SER A 80 -12.96 11.33 2.43
N GLY A 81 -12.52 10.07 2.45
CA GLY A 81 -13.35 8.88 2.59
C GLY A 81 -14.08 8.46 1.31
N ASN A 82 -13.95 9.20 0.21
CA ASN A 82 -14.73 9.01 -1.01
C ASN A 82 -13.88 8.84 -2.29
N TYR A 83 -12.73 8.20 -2.18
CA TYR A 83 -11.90 7.82 -3.33
C TYR A 83 -11.07 6.57 -3.06
N ILE A 84 -10.58 5.94 -4.12
CA ILE A 84 -9.68 4.79 -4.04
C ILE A 84 -8.24 5.29 -4.27
N LEU A 85 -7.33 4.95 -3.37
CA LEU A 85 -5.90 5.17 -3.59
C LEU A 85 -5.32 3.92 -4.25
N THR A 86 -4.67 4.10 -5.41
CA THR A 86 -4.13 2.98 -6.18
C THR A 86 -2.63 3.11 -6.42
N THR A 87 -1.87 2.05 -6.18
CA THR A 87 -0.46 1.97 -6.61
C THR A 87 -0.16 0.62 -7.25
N ILE A 88 0.40 0.64 -8.46
CA ILE A 88 0.80 -0.57 -9.20
C ILE A 88 2.21 -0.37 -9.73
N HIS A 89 3.14 -1.24 -9.36
CA HIS A 89 4.54 -1.14 -9.80
C HIS A 89 5.32 -2.45 -9.78
N ARG A 90 4.72 -3.57 -9.32
CA ARG A 90 5.42 -4.86 -9.32
C ARG A 90 5.55 -5.40 -10.73
N ALA A 91 6.75 -5.90 -11.03
CA ALA A 91 7.08 -6.55 -12.30
C ALA A 91 6.01 -7.57 -12.74
N GLU A 92 5.51 -8.39 -11.81
CA GLU A 92 4.48 -9.39 -12.08
C GLU A 92 3.15 -8.83 -12.64
N ASN A 93 2.85 -7.55 -12.41
CA ASN A 93 1.66 -6.85 -12.90
C ASN A 93 1.98 -5.86 -14.04
N THR A 94 3.25 -5.49 -14.20
CA THR A 94 3.66 -4.38 -15.09
C THR A 94 4.59 -4.79 -16.22
N ASP A 95 5.11 -6.02 -16.22
CA ASP A 95 5.94 -6.56 -17.30
C ASP A 95 5.03 -6.94 -18.48
N GLY A 96 4.77 -5.92 -19.31
CA GLY A 96 3.77 -5.95 -20.39
C GLY A 96 2.51 -5.19 -20.01
N ILE A 97 1.58 -5.08 -20.97
CA ILE A 97 0.36 -4.29 -20.80
C ILE A 97 -0.84 -5.11 -20.31
N GLY A 98 -0.84 -6.45 -20.46
CA GLY A 98 -2.06 -7.25 -20.31
C GLY A 98 -2.70 -7.18 -18.91
N LYS A 99 -1.93 -7.40 -17.84
CA LYS A 99 -2.45 -7.28 -16.47
C LYS A 99 -2.77 -5.83 -16.11
N LEU A 100 -1.89 -4.90 -16.48
CA LEU A 100 -2.10 -3.47 -16.25
C LEU A 100 -3.40 -2.98 -16.93
N GLU A 101 -3.70 -3.46 -18.13
CA GLU A 101 -4.94 -3.19 -18.87
C GLU A 101 -6.17 -3.67 -18.09
N VAL A 102 -6.16 -4.90 -17.59
CA VAL A 102 -7.27 -5.43 -16.77
C VAL A 102 -7.47 -4.59 -15.51
N ILE A 103 -6.39 -4.18 -14.85
CA ILE A 103 -6.45 -3.35 -13.64
C ILE A 103 -7.03 -1.98 -13.95
N VAL A 104 -6.50 -1.28 -14.96
CA VAL A 104 -6.94 0.07 -15.34
C VAL A 104 -8.38 0.04 -15.85
N ASP A 105 -8.75 -0.96 -16.65
CA ASP A 105 -10.12 -1.16 -17.12
C ASP A 105 -11.08 -1.45 -15.95
N ALA A 106 -10.67 -2.23 -14.95
CA ALA A 106 -11.47 -2.42 -13.73
C ALA A 106 -11.67 -1.10 -12.97
N LEU A 107 -10.60 -0.35 -12.74
CA LEU A 107 -10.63 0.94 -12.06
C LEU A 107 -11.43 2.00 -12.83
N ASN A 108 -11.47 1.94 -14.16
CA ASN A 108 -12.26 2.85 -14.98
C ASN A 108 -13.77 2.53 -14.97
N ASN A 109 -14.16 1.36 -14.43
CA ASN A 109 -15.54 0.88 -14.38
C ASN A 109 -16.12 0.84 -12.94
N ILE A 110 -15.55 1.62 -12.01
CA ILE A 110 -16.12 1.83 -10.68
C ILE A 110 -16.72 3.24 -10.56
N ASP A 111 -17.63 3.43 -9.62
CA ASP A 111 -18.31 4.72 -9.39
C ASP A 111 -17.52 5.69 -8.50
N TYR A 112 -16.34 5.30 -8.03
CA TYR A 112 -15.50 6.10 -7.14
C TYR A 112 -14.38 6.80 -7.91
N PRO A 113 -14.00 8.05 -7.54
CA PRO A 113 -12.74 8.63 -7.95
C PRO A 113 -11.56 7.74 -7.56
N VAL A 114 -10.53 7.69 -8.41
CA VAL A 114 -9.29 6.95 -8.18
C VAL A 114 -8.13 7.92 -8.23
N VAL A 115 -7.28 7.91 -7.21
CA VAL A 115 -6.00 8.61 -7.21
C VAL A 115 -4.90 7.59 -7.48
N PHE A 116 -4.18 7.76 -8.58
CA PHE A 116 -3.16 6.81 -9.04
C PHE A 116 -1.82 7.51 -9.24
N PRO A 117 -0.93 7.52 -8.22
CA PRO A 117 0.47 7.86 -8.39
C PRO A 117 1.17 6.91 -9.38
N VAL A 118 1.51 7.42 -10.57
CA VAL A 118 2.06 6.61 -11.65
C VAL A 118 3.57 6.46 -11.47
N HIS A 119 3.98 5.25 -11.08
CA HIS A 119 5.39 4.92 -10.94
C HIS A 119 6.13 5.09 -12.28
N PRO A 120 7.35 5.68 -12.32
CA PRO A 120 8.08 5.94 -13.56
C PRO A 120 8.21 4.73 -14.49
N ARG A 121 8.45 3.54 -13.91
CA ARG A 121 8.53 2.25 -14.63
C ARG A 121 7.33 1.96 -15.52
N ILE A 122 6.12 2.38 -15.15
CA ILE A 122 4.88 1.95 -15.81
C ILE A 122 4.33 2.99 -16.79
N ARG A 123 4.92 4.19 -16.89
CA ARG A 123 4.36 5.32 -17.66
C ARG A 123 4.14 4.97 -19.13
N LYS A 124 5.15 4.38 -19.78
CA LYS A 124 5.05 3.94 -21.17
C LYS A 124 3.93 2.93 -21.38
N ASN A 125 3.88 1.90 -20.53
CA ASN A 125 2.85 0.85 -20.60
C ASN A 125 1.46 1.43 -20.31
N MET A 126 1.37 2.40 -19.39
CA MET A 126 0.12 3.09 -19.05
C MET A 126 -0.42 3.84 -20.27
N VAL A 127 0.39 4.64 -20.98
CA VAL A 127 -0.05 5.33 -22.21
C VAL A 127 -0.58 4.35 -23.25
N GLU A 128 0.12 3.23 -23.46
CA GLU A 128 -0.32 2.19 -24.38
C GLU A 128 -1.66 1.57 -23.97
N VAL A 129 -1.83 1.26 -22.68
CA VAL A 129 -3.09 0.76 -22.11
C VAL A 129 -4.24 1.75 -22.33
N LEU A 130 -4.03 3.03 -21.99
CA LEU A 130 -5.07 4.06 -22.10
C LEU A 130 -5.56 4.24 -23.55
N ASN A 131 -4.64 4.22 -24.51
CA ASN A 131 -4.97 4.26 -25.94
C ASN A 131 -5.75 3.02 -26.38
N LYS A 132 -5.40 1.84 -25.86
CA LYS A 132 -6.06 0.57 -26.19
C LYS A 132 -7.49 0.48 -25.65
N ILE A 133 -7.70 0.86 -24.40
CA ILE A 133 -9.04 0.85 -23.77
C ILE A 133 -9.94 1.97 -24.28
N LYS A 134 -9.39 2.95 -25.03
CA LYS A 134 -10.10 4.12 -25.58
C LYS A 134 -10.92 4.83 -24.50
N MET A 135 -10.27 5.18 -23.39
CA MET A 135 -10.94 5.74 -22.22
C MET A 135 -11.63 7.06 -22.57
N LYS A 136 -12.97 7.12 -22.49
CA LYS A 136 -13.75 8.31 -22.88
C LYS A 136 -14.20 9.20 -21.72
N LYS A 137 -14.28 8.62 -20.52
CA LYS A 137 -14.61 9.30 -19.26
C LYS A 137 -13.74 8.65 -18.21
N SER A 138 -12.86 9.42 -17.59
CA SER A 138 -11.99 8.93 -16.53
C SER A 138 -12.54 9.36 -15.17
N ASN A 139 -12.68 8.40 -14.27
CA ASN A 139 -12.76 8.61 -12.82
C ASN A 139 -11.37 8.54 -12.18
N ILE A 140 -10.29 8.42 -12.97
CA ILE A 140 -8.93 8.22 -12.51
C ILE A 140 -8.09 9.48 -12.69
N SER A 141 -7.52 9.97 -11.60
CA SER A 141 -6.48 11.00 -11.58
C SER A 141 -5.12 10.32 -11.55
N PHE A 142 -4.46 10.27 -12.71
CA PHE A 142 -3.07 9.82 -12.82
C PHE A 142 -2.14 10.96 -12.42
N ILE A 143 -1.50 10.83 -11.26
CA ILE A 143 -0.65 11.86 -10.68
C ILE A 143 0.81 11.43 -10.66
N GLU A 144 1.70 12.42 -10.57
CA GLU A 144 3.11 12.18 -10.26
C GLU A 144 3.25 11.46 -8.89
N PRO A 145 4.29 10.64 -8.70
CA PRO A 145 4.63 10.11 -7.38
C PRO A 145 4.72 11.24 -6.34
N VAL A 146 4.10 11.03 -5.19
CA VAL A 146 4.03 12.02 -4.11
C VAL A 146 5.09 11.75 -3.04
N GLY A 147 5.35 12.76 -2.20
CA GLY A 147 6.18 12.60 -1.02
C GLY A 147 5.53 11.67 0.01
N TYR A 148 6.33 11.20 0.97
CA TYR A 148 5.88 10.22 1.95
C TYR A 148 4.75 10.74 2.83
N LEU A 149 4.82 12.00 3.27
CA LEU A 149 3.79 12.59 4.13
C LEU A 149 2.47 12.73 3.38
N GLU A 150 2.52 13.18 2.13
CA GLU A 150 1.34 13.26 1.26
C GLU A 150 0.73 11.88 1.03
N MET A 151 1.56 10.84 0.82
CA MET A 151 1.09 9.46 0.68
C MET A 151 0.33 8.97 1.93
N LEU A 152 0.84 9.26 3.13
CA LEU A 152 0.16 8.91 4.38
C LEU A 152 -1.17 9.65 4.55
N VAL A 153 -1.23 10.93 4.16
CA VAL A 153 -2.49 11.69 4.17
C VAL A 153 -3.48 11.11 3.17
N LEU A 154 -3.02 10.74 1.98
CA LEU A 154 -3.88 10.11 0.98
C LEU A 154 -4.41 8.77 1.51
N ASP A 155 -3.54 7.86 1.94
CA ASP A 155 -3.93 6.54 2.44
C ASP A 155 -4.95 6.65 3.59
N LYS A 156 -4.63 7.46 4.63
CA LYS A 156 -5.51 7.66 5.78
C LYS A 156 -6.90 8.18 5.41
N ASN A 157 -6.99 9.01 4.37
CA ASN A 157 -8.24 9.60 3.91
C ASN A 157 -8.88 8.82 2.76
N ALA A 158 -8.31 7.71 2.30
CA ALA A 158 -8.91 6.92 1.24
C ALA A 158 -10.11 6.12 1.75
N ARG A 159 -11.05 5.85 0.84
CA ARG A 159 -12.13 4.90 1.10
C ARG A 159 -11.56 3.50 1.29
N LYS A 160 -10.67 3.12 0.36
CA LYS A 160 -9.89 1.88 0.30
C LYS A 160 -8.59 2.13 -0.45
N VAL A 161 -7.62 1.26 -0.23
CA VAL A 161 -6.39 1.14 -1.02
C VAL A 161 -6.49 -0.06 -1.95
N VAL A 162 -6.08 0.10 -3.21
CA VAL A 162 -5.87 -1.00 -4.17
C VAL A 162 -4.39 -1.00 -4.56
N THR A 163 -3.64 -2.03 -4.20
CA THR A 163 -2.18 -1.97 -4.30
C THR A 163 -1.52 -3.30 -4.59
N ASP A 164 -0.37 -3.28 -5.25
CA ASP A 164 0.58 -4.40 -5.24
C ASP A 164 1.81 -4.13 -4.34
N SER A 165 1.89 -2.96 -3.70
CA SER A 165 2.98 -2.58 -2.80
C SER A 165 3.04 -3.46 -1.57
N GLY A 166 4.22 -3.95 -1.20
CA GLY A 166 4.41 -4.65 0.07
C GLY A 166 4.35 -3.72 1.28
N GLY A 167 4.88 -2.49 1.14
CA GLY A 167 4.87 -1.49 2.22
C GLY A 167 3.47 -0.93 2.48
N LEU A 168 2.78 -0.52 1.40
CA LEU A 168 1.47 0.15 1.52
C LEU A 168 0.40 -0.75 2.13
N GLN A 169 0.51 -2.08 1.96
CA GLN A 169 -0.37 -3.04 2.66
C GLN A 169 -0.32 -2.88 4.19
N LYS A 170 0.88 -2.70 4.74
CA LYS A 170 1.05 -2.46 6.18
C LYS A 170 0.62 -1.06 6.57
N GLU A 171 0.96 -0.04 5.77
CA GLU A 171 0.58 1.35 6.05
C GLU A 171 -0.94 1.51 6.11
N ALA A 172 -1.66 0.97 5.11
CA ALA A 172 -3.12 0.96 5.09
C ALA A 172 -3.68 0.24 6.32
N TYR A 173 -3.09 -0.92 6.67
CA TYR A 173 -3.45 -1.62 7.90
C TYR A 173 -3.24 -0.74 9.14
N PHE A 174 -2.10 -0.04 9.28
CA PHE A 174 -1.76 0.86 10.39
C PHE A 174 -2.62 2.12 10.44
N LEU A 175 -3.08 2.60 9.29
CA LEU A 175 -3.92 3.79 9.14
C LEU A 175 -5.42 3.49 9.24
N LYS A 176 -5.81 2.22 9.34
CA LYS A 176 -7.22 1.77 9.35
C LYS A 176 -7.92 2.09 8.02
N THR A 177 -7.20 1.89 6.92
CA THR A 177 -7.74 1.96 5.58
C THR A 177 -7.84 0.54 5.02
N PRO A 178 -9.05 0.07 4.61
CA PRO A 178 -9.18 -1.24 4.01
C PRO A 178 -8.35 -1.39 2.74
N CYS A 179 -7.68 -2.52 2.57
CA CYS A 179 -6.73 -2.77 1.51
C CYS A 179 -7.19 -3.94 0.61
N ILE A 180 -6.97 -3.79 -0.70
CA ILE A 180 -7.16 -4.84 -1.70
C ILE A 180 -5.79 -5.03 -2.35
N THR A 181 -5.17 -6.17 -2.08
CA THR A 181 -3.85 -6.50 -2.59
C THR A 181 -3.96 -7.24 -3.90
N LEU A 182 -3.47 -6.64 -4.98
CA LEU A 182 -3.46 -7.21 -6.33
C LEU A 182 -2.29 -8.18 -6.54
N ARG A 183 -2.25 -9.23 -5.72
CA ARG A 183 -1.23 -10.28 -5.70
C ARG A 183 -1.87 -11.62 -5.35
N GLU A 184 -1.23 -12.71 -5.76
CA GLU A 184 -1.63 -14.08 -5.38
C GLU A 184 -1.24 -14.43 -3.94
N GLN A 185 -0.26 -13.71 -3.37
CA GLN A 185 0.27 -13.95 -2.04
C GLN A 185 0.73 -12.65 -1.39
N THR A 186 0.79 -12.67 -0.05
CA THR A 186 1.34 -11.56 0.76
C THR A 186 2.15 -12.13 1.92
N GLU A 187 3.15 -11.36 2.32
CA GLU A 187 3.98 -11.61 3.48
C GLU A 187 3.27 -11.23 4.80
N TRP A 188 2.16 -10.49 4.72
CA TRP A 188 1.47 -9.90 5.88
C TRP A 188 0.13 -10.58 6.18
N LEU A 189 0.18 -11.85 6.55
CA LEU A 189 -1.01 -12.68 6.82
C LEU A 189 -1.91 -12.07 7.91
N GLU A 190 -1.32 -11.35 8.86
CA GLU A 190 -2.02 -10.67 9.94
C GLU A 190 -3.07 -9.69 9.41
N THR A 191 -2.77 -8.98 8.31
CA THR A 191 -3.71 -8.04 7.68
C THR A 191 -4.91 -8.74 7.05
N LEU A 192 -4.71 -9.97 6.55
CA LEU A 192 -5.77 -10.81 5.99
C LEU A 192 -6.63 -11.43 7.10
N ASN A 193 -5.98 -11.96 8.15
CA ASN A 193 -6.65 -12.61 9.26
C ASN A 193 -7.64 -11.67 9.96
N ASP A 194 -7.24 -10.40 10.12
CA ASP A 194 -8.13 -9.39 10.69
C ASP A 194 -9.14 -8.83 9.69
N GLY A 195 -9.10 -9.21 8.41
CA GLY A 195 -10.03 -8.77 7.37
C GLY A 195 -9.89 -7.31 6.97
N TRP A 196 -8.73 -6.70 7.24
CA TRP A 196 -8.39 -5.34 6.81
C TRP A 196 -7.72 -5.31 5.44
N ASN A 197 -7.27 -6.47 4.96
CA ASN A 197 -6.72 -6.67 3.64
C ASN A 197 -7.35 -7.92 3.00
N VAL A 198 -7.46 -7.93 1.67
CA VAL A 198 -7.86 -9.11 0.89
C VAL A 198 -6.89 -9.30 -0.28
N LEU A 199 -6.54 -10.55 -0.57
CA LEU A 199 -5.84 -10.88 -1.81
C LEU A 199 -6.86 -10.93 -2.96
N CYS A 200 -6.52 -10.30 -4.06
CA CYS A 200 -7.33 -10.26 -5.27
C CYS A 200 -6.43 -10.57 -6.46
N GLY A 201 -6.79 -11.59 -7.24
CA GLY A 201 -6.15 -11.85 -8.51
C GLY A 201 -6.43 -10.74 -9.52
N ILE A 202 -5.75 -10.79 -10.66
CA ILE A 202 -5.96 -9.82 -11.74
C ILE A 202 -7.13 -10.26 -12.62
N ASP A 203 -8.35 -10.08 -12.10
CA ASP A 203 -9.61 -10.24 -12.83
C ASP A 203 -10.49 -9.00 -12.64
N LYS A 204 -11.03 -8.48 -13.76
CA LYS A 204 -11.82 -7.23 -13.76
C LYS A 204 -13.01 -7.30 -12.81
N ARG A 205 -13.78 -8.40 -12.85
CA ARG A 205 -15.01 -8.55 -12.05
C ARG A 205 -14.66 -8.69 -10.57
N GLN A 206 -13.61 -9.44 -10.26
CA GLN A 206 -13.14 -9.59 -8.88
C GLN A 206 -12.67 -8.26 -8.30
N ILE A 207 -11.86 -7.49 -9.03
CA ILE A 207 -11.37 -6.16 -8.59
C ILE A 207 -12.56 -5.23 -8.30
N ILE A 208 -13.51 -5.11 -9.24
CA ILE A 208 -14.71 -4.27 -9.06
C ILE A 208 -15.53 -4.75 -7.85
N SER A 209 -15.76 -6.06 -7.72
CA SER A 209 -16.50 -6.63 -6.60
C SER A 209 -15.84 -6.35 -5.26
N GLN A 210 -14.51 -6.44 -5.16
CA GLN A 210 -13.77 -6.15 -3.93
C GLN A 210 -13.74 -4.65 -3.61
N ILE A 211 -13.69 -3.78 -4.62
CA ILE A 211 -13.80 -2.34 -4.41
C ILE A 211 -15.21 -1.97 -3.91
N ASN A 212 -16.25 -2.62 -4.39
CA ASN A 212 -17.63 -2.37 -3.98
C ASN A 212 -18.05 -3.08 -2.70
N SER A 213 -17.30 -4.07 -2.22
CA SER A 213 -17.62 -4.80 -1.00
C SER A 213 -17.63 -3.90 0.24
N ILE A 214 -18.41 -4.25 1.26
CA ILE A 214 -18.42 -3.51 2.52
C ILE A 214 -17.28 -4.06 3.40
N PHE A 215 -16.43 -3.16 3.90
CA PHE A 215 -15.45 -3.48 4.94
C PHE A 215 -15.93 -2.89 6.26
N ASP A 216 -15.93 -3.70 7.31
CA ASP A 216 -16.20 -3.23 8.65
C ASP A 216 -14.99 -2.48 9.22
N LYS A 217 -15.03 -1.14 9.11
CA LYS A 217 -13.98 -0.26 9.66
C LYS A 217 -13.94 -0.25 11.20
N ASN A 218 -14.92 -0.84 11.88
CA ASN A 218 -14.94 -0.96 13.35
C ASN A 218 -14.30 -2.27 13.83
N LYS A 219 -13.97 -3.19 12.91
CA LYS A 219 -13.37 -4.46 13.28
C LYS A 219 -12.04 -4.22 14.02
N PRO A 220 -11.83 -4.81 15.20
CA PRO A 220 -10.59 -4.60 15.93
C PRO A 220 -9.40 -5.10 15.12
N ARG A 221 -8.26 -4.42 15.28
CA ARG A 221 -6.96 -4.84 14.77
C ARG A 221 -6.17 -5.47 15.90
N GLY A 222 -5.58 -6.63 15.66
CA GLY A 222 -4.63 -7.27 16.55
C GLY A 222 -3.34 -6.46 16.65
N ASN A 223 -2.68 -6.58 17.79
CA ASN A 223 -1.40 -5.93 18.08
C ASN A 223 -0.22 -6.75 17.54
N TYR A 224 -0.22 -7.05 16.23
CA TYR A 224 0.76 -7.97 15.66
C TYR A 224 2.11 -7.33 15.34
N PHE A 225 2.10 -6.05 14.98
CA PHE A 225 3.28 -5.31 14.51
C PHE A 225 3.94 -4.49 15.62
N GLY A 226 3.61 -4.79 16.88
CA GLY A 226 4.17 -4.13 18.05
C GLY A 226 3.48 -2.81 18.41
N ASP A 227 4.11 -2.09 19.33
CA ASP A 227 3.57 -0.95 20.06
C ASP A 227 4.11 0.42 19.58
N GLY A 228 4.85 0.44 18.46
CA GLY A 228 5.50 1.64 17.94
C GLY A 228 6.83 1.98 18.62
N ASN A 229 7.45 1.04 19.34
CA ASN A 229 8.76 1.19 19.97
C ASN A 229 9.80 0.17 19.45
N SER A 230 9.61 -0.34 18.24
CA SER A 230 10.46 -1.37 17.64
C SER A 230 11.91 -0.90 17.50
N SER A 231 12.11 0.35 17.08
CA SER A 231 13.42 1.01 16.95
C SER A 231 14.21 1.03 18.27
N ALA A 232 13.56 1.41 19.37
CA ALA A 232 14.18 1.41 20.70
C ALA A 232 14.53 -0.02 21.17
N LYS A 233 13.65 -1.00 20.92
CA LYS A 233 13.90 -2.41 21.22
C LYS A 233 15.10 -2.94 20.45
N ILE A 234 15.16 -2.68 19.14
CA ILE A 234 16.27 -3.07 18.25
C ILE A 234 17.59 -2.46 18.76
N ALA A 235 17.63 -1.14 18.97
CA ALA A 235 18.83 -0.46 19.45
C ALA A 235 19.34 -1.03 20.79
N GLY A 236 18.43 -1.31 21.72
CA GLY A 236 18.76 -1.91 23.01
C GLY A 236 19.33 -3.34 22.89
N ILE A 237 18.87 -4.13 21.92
CA ILE A 237 19.41 -5.47 21.67
C ILE A 237 20.80 -5.39 21.03
N ILE A 238 20.98 -4.54 20.03
CA ILE A 238 22.28 -4.32 19.37
C ILE A 238 23.34 -3.90 20.39
N ALA A 239 23.01 -2.93 21.25
CA ALA A 239 23.92 -2.45 22.30
C ALA A 239 24.36 -3.55 23.27
N LYS A 240 23.49 -4.53 23.58
CA LYS A 240 23.83 -5.68 24.43
C LYS A 240 24.65 -6.74 23.70
N PHE A 241 24.57 -6.78 22.37
CA PHE A 241 25.29 -7.77 21.55
C PHE A 241 26.78 -7.43 21.39
N GLY A 242 27.20 -6.21 21.77
CA GLY A 242 28.60 -5.79 21.74
C GLY A 242 29.11 -5.36 20.36
N LEU A 243 28.21 -4.86 19.51
CA LEU A 243 28.55 -4.16 18.26
C LEU A 243 28.76 -2.66 18.50
#